data_AF-A0A966QI85-F1
#
_entry.id   AF-A0A966QI85-F1
#
_cell.length_a   1.000
_cell.length_b   1.000
_cell.length_c   1.000
_cell.angle_alpha   90.00
_cell.angle_beta   90.00
_cell.angle_gamma   90.00
#
_symmetry.space_group_name_H-M   'P 1'
#
loop_
_entity.id
_entity.type
_entity.pdbx_description
1 polymer ?
#
loop_
_entity_poly.entity_id
_entity_poly.type
_entity_poly.pdbx_seq_one_letter_code
_entity_poly.pdbx_strand_id
1 'polypeptide(L)'
;MDAPLKAKSGHQGTAMSLAPLGHVLYSRVMRHDPAEPEWFARDRFILSCGHASILQYALLFLSGYGLELEDLQSFRQWDSA
;
A
#
# COMPACT_ATOMS: atom_id res chain seq x y z
N MET A 1 3.86 -10.62 -1.24
CA MET A 1 4.97 -11.18 -2.04
C MET A 1 4.54 -11.44 -3.48
N ASP A 2 3.26 -11.67 -3.70
CA ASP A 2 2.74 -12.24 -4.96
C ASP A 2 2.70 -11.23 -6.10
N ALA A 3 2.33 -9.98 -5.84
CA ALA A 3 2.21 -8.97 -6.89
C ALA A 3 3.54 -8.67 -7.63
N PRO A 4 4.68 -8.41 -6.96
CA PRO A 4 5.96 -8.22 -7.65
C PRO A 4 6.42 -9.48 -8.40
N LEU A 5 6.12 -10.66 -7.86
CA LEU A 5 6.44 -11.94 -8.49
C LEU A 5 5.61 -12.15 -9.77
N LYS A 6 4.29 -11.93 -9.72
CA LYS A 6 3.38 -11.99 -10.87
C LYS A 6 3.77 -10.98 -11.94
N ALA A 7 4.10 -9.76 -11.53
CA ALA A 7 4.57 -8.70 -12.42
C ALA A 7 5.96 -8.96 -13.02
N LYS A 8 6.70 -9.95 -12.50
CA LYS A 8 8.13 -10.17 -12.80
C LYS A 8 8.96 -8.89 -12.62
N SER A 9 8.55 -8.01 -11.70
CA SER A 9 9.12 -6.68 -11.49
C SER A 9 8.71 -6.13 -10.12
N GLY A 10 9.66 -5.52 -9.40
CA GLY A 10 9.41 -4.82 -8.13
C GLY A 10 10.28 -5.29 -6.96
N HIS A 11 10.08 -4.68 -5.78
CA HIS A 11 10.94 -4.90 -4.61
C HIS A 11 10.15 -5.46 -3.43
N GLN A 12 10.41 -6.72 -3.09
CA GLN A 12 9.72 -7.44 -2.02
C GLN A 12 10.42 -7.36 -0.66
N GLY A 13 11.75 -7.23 -0.62
CA GLY A 13 12.52 -7.28 0.63
C GLY A 13 12.12 -6.19 1.62
N THR A 14 12.24 -4.92 1.22
CA THR A 14 11.84 -3.78 2.06
C THR A 14 10.36 -3.85 2.46
N ALA A 15 9.48 -4.27 1.54
CA ALA A 15 8.05 -4.41 1.81
C ALA A 15 7.78 -5.44 2.91
N MET A 16 8.45 -6.60 2.88
CA MET A 16 8.31 -7.63 3.91
C MET A 16 8.86 -7.16 5.26
N SER A 17 10.03 -6.52 5.27
CA SER A 17 10.65 -6.02 6.51
C SER A 17 9.80 -4.98 7.23
N LEU A 18 9.11 -4.12 6.47
CA LEU A 18 8.26 -3.06 7.02
C LEU A 18 6.80 -3.47 7.22
N ALA A 19 6.38 -4.67 6.80
CA ALA A 19 4.98 -5.10 6.95
C ALA A 19 4.46 -5.05 8.41
N PRO A 20 5.22 -5.49 9.44
CA PRO A 20 4.77 -5.35 10.83
C PRO A 20 4.62 -3.89 11.27
N LEU A 21 5.56 -3.02 10.88
CA LEU A 21 5.49 -1.59 11.16
C LEU A 21 4.29 -0.94 10.47
N GLY A 22 4.12 -1.20 9.18
CA GLY A 22 3.02 -0.68 8.37
C GLY A 22 1.66 -1.11 8.93
N HIS A 23 1.54 -2.38 9.34
CA HIS A 23 0.32 -2.89 9.98
C HIS A 23 -0.01 -2.13 11.26
N VAL A 24 0.93 -1.97 12.19
CA VAL A 24 0.69 -1.24 13.45
C VAL A 24 0.39 0.23 13.17
N LEU A 25 1.14 0.85 12.26
CA LEU A 25 0.95 2.26 11.91
C LEU A 25 -0.45 2.51 11.37
N TYR A 26 -0.88 1.79 10.33
CA TYR A 26 -2.20 1.99 9.72
C TYR A 26 -3.34 1.52 10.62
N SER A 27 -3.23 0.37 11.28
CA SER A 27 -4.38 -0.19 12.01
C SER A 27 -4.59 0.36 13.43
N ARG A 28 -3.60 1.05 14.01
CA ARG A 28 -3.64 1.42 15.45
C ARG A 28 -3.18 2.82 15.78
N VAL A 29 -2.25 3.40 15.02
CA VAL A 29 -1.55 4.63 15.42
C VAL A 29 -1.96 5.82 14.57
N MET A 30 -1.96 5.66 13.25
CA MET A 30 -2.23 6.72 12.30
C MET A 30 -3.70 7.12 12.37
N ARG A 31 -3.95 8.43 12.40
CA ARG A 31 -5.29 8.98 12.30
C ARG A 31 -5.62 9.21 10.82
N HIS A 32 -6.42 8.32 10.25
CA HIS A 32 -6.85 8.42 8.86
C HIS A 32 -8.27 7.88 8.68
N ASP A 33 -8.92 8.28 7.60
CA ASP A 33 -10.23 7.77 7.21
C ASP A 33 -10.17 7.31 5.74
N PRO A 34 -10.30 6.00 5.46
CA PRO A 34 -10.38 5.47 4.11
C PRO A 34 -11.63 5.91 3.34
N ALA A 35 -12.74 6.23 4.03
CA ALA A 35 -13.96 6.73 3.41
C ALA A 35 -13.88 8.23 3.08
N GLU A 36 -12.99 8.98 3.74
CA GLU A 36 -12.71 10.38 3.45
C GLU A 36 -11.19 10.63 3.23
N PRO A 37 -10.59 10.14 2.13
CA PRO A 37 -9.16 10.28 1.87
C PRO A 37 -8.68 11.73 1.76
N GLU A 38 -9.59 12.66 1.48
CA GLU A 38 -9.30 14.09 1.37
C GLU A 38 -9.40 14.84 2.70
N TRP A 39 -9.81 14.16 3.78
CA TRP A 39 -9.98 14.74 5.11
C TRP A 39 -8.76 15.60 5.51
N PHE A 40 -9.00 16.90 5.69
CA PHE A 40 -7.94 17.89 5.85
C PHE A 40 -7.01 17.64 7.05
N ALA A 41 -7.58 17.15 8.17
CA ALA A 41 -6.88 16.99 9.43
C ALA A 41 -6.40 15.55 9.70
N ARG A 42 -6.35 14.70 8.67
CA ARG A 42 -5.74 13.37 8.77
C ARG A 42 -4.22 13.44 8.90
N ASP A 43 -3.63 12.42 9.50
CA ASP A 43 -2.18 12.21 9.45
C ASP A 43 -1.73 11.93 8.01
N ARG A 44 -0.52 12.41 7.67
CA ARG A 44 0.04 12.23 6.32
C ARG A 44 1.10 11.15 6.33
N PHE A 45 0.86 10.11 5.55
CA PHE A 45 1.83 9.06 5.30
C PHE A 45 2.56 9.29 3.98
N ILE A 46 3.90 9.23 4.02
CA ILE A 46 4.76 9.29 2.84
C ILE A 46 5.74 8.12 2.89
N LEU A 47 5.66 7.24 1.89
CA LEU A 47 6.65 6.17 1.72
C LEU A 47 7.85 6.70 0.93
N SER A 48 8.84 7.28 1.62
CA SER A 48 10.03 7.84 0.96
C SER A 48 10.82 6.78 0.16
N CYS A 49 10.84 5.52 0.61
CA CYS A 49 11.40 4.39 -0.11
C CYS A 49 10.43 3.83 -1.16
N GLY A 50 10.03 4.68 -2.12
CA GLY A 50 8.96 4.39 -3.09
C GLY A 50 9.19 3.16 -3.96
N HIS A 51 10.41 2.63 -4.03
CA HIS A 51 10.71 1.36 -4.70
C HIS A 51 9.95 0.17 -4.08
N ALA A 52 9.55 0.28 -2.81
CA ALA A 52 8.74 -0.68 -2.06
C ALA A 52 7.22 -0.40 -2.15
N SER A 53 6.77 0.26 -3.23
CA SER A 53 5.38 0.71 -3.42
C SER A 53 4.31 -0.36 -3.15
N ILE A 54 4.61 -1.64 -3.43
CA ILE A 54 3.69 -2.73 -3.15
C ILE A 54 3.25 -2.81 -1.67
N LEU A 55 4.12 -2.41 -0.73
CA LEU A 55 3.73 -2.31 0.68
C LEU A 55 2.60 -1.31 0.87
N GLN A 56 2.73 -0.13 0.29
CA GLN A 56 1.72 0.92 0.43
C GLN A 56 0.41 0.50 -0.24
N TYR A 57 0.45 -0.09 -1.43
CA TYR A 57 -0.76 -0.58 -2.10
C TYR A 57 -1.47 -1.66 -1.29
N ALA A 58 -0.72 -2.60 -0.70
CA ALA A 58 -1.30 -3.61 0.19
C ALA A 58 -1.94 -2.99 1.44
N LEU A 59 -1.29 -2.00 2.06
CA LEU A 59 -1.85 -1.29 3.23
C LEU A 59 -3.11 -0.50 2.86
N LEU A 60 -3.12 0.15 1.70
CA LEU A 60 -4.29 0.88 1.18
C LEU A 60 -5.46 -0.06 0.90
N PHE A 61 -5.23 -1.20 0.24
CA PHE A 61 -6.21 -2.27 0.02
C PHE A 61 -6.79 -2.76 1.35
N LEU A 62 -5.93 -3.17 2.29
CA LEU A 62 -6.36 -3.69 3.59
C LEU A 62 -7.07 -2.65 4.47
N SER A 63 -6.78 -1.37 4.26
CA SER A 63 -7.43 -0.28 4.98
C SER A 63 -8.73 0.18 4.33
N GLY A 64 -9.05 -0.25 3.10
CA GLY A 64 -10.30 0.10 2.43
C GLY A 64 -10.27 1.40 1.61
N TYR A 65 -9.11 1.79 1.07
CA TYR A 65 -8.96 2.99 0.21
C TYR A 65 -9.48 2.81 -1.23
N GLY A 66 -10.40 1.87 -1.45
CA GLY A 66 -10.99 1.63 -2.77
C GLY A 66 -10.12 0.87 -3.76
N LEU A 67 -8.91 0.43 -3.38
CA LEU A 67 -8.18 -0.57 -4.15
C LEU A 67 -8.86 -1.93 -4.03
N GLU A 68 -8.94 -2.65 -5.13
CA GLU A 68 -9.44 -4.02 -5.23
C GLU A 68 -8.29 -5.03 -5.36
N LEU A 69 -8.62 -6.31 -5.29
CA LEU A 69 -7.62 -7.38 -5.41
C LEU A 69 -7.00 -7.38 -6.82
N GLU A 70 -7.82 -7.07 -7.83
CA GLU A 70 -7.48 -6.95 -9.24
C GLU A 70 -6.40 -5.88 -9.46
N ASP A 71 -6.46 -4.76 -8.74
CA ASP A 71 -5.45 -3.70 -8.80
C ASP A 71 -4.09 -4.21 -8.33
N LEU A 72 -4.04 -4.92 -7.20
CA LEU A 72 -2.80 -5.54 -6.72
C LEU A 72 -2.28 -6.61 -7.68
N GLN A 73 -3.19 -7.35 -8.31
CA GLN A 73 -2.85 -8.35 -9.31
C GLN A 73 -2.32 -7.77 -10.62
N SER A 74 -2.67 -6.51 -10.93
CA SER A 74 -2.23 -5.76 -12.11
C SER A 74 -0.98 -4.90 -11.85
N PHE A 75 -0.31 -5.10 -10.71
CA PHE A 75 0.89 -4.34 -10.33
C PHE A 75 1.92 -4.23 -11.46
N ARG A 76 2.32 -2.99 -11.78
CA ARG A 76 3.29 -2.64 -12.83
C ARG A 76 2.91 -3.14 -14.23
N GLN A 77 1.63 -3.37 -14.48
CA GLN A 77 1.12 -3.66 -15.82
C GLN A 77 0.58 -2.38 -16.46
N TRP A 78 0.46 -2.41 -17.78
CA TRP A 78 -0.13 -1.31 -18.54
C TRP A 78 -1.59 -1.09 -18.09
N ASP A 79 -2.01 0.18 -17.97
CA ASP A 79 -3.33 0.61 -17.48
C ASP A 79 -3.73 0.08 -16.08
N SER A 80 -2.77 -0.29 -15.23
CA SER A 80 -3.04 -0.52 -13.82
C SER A 80 -3.49 0.78 -13.13
N ALA A 81 -4.36 0.66 -12.13
CA ALA A 81 -4.79 1.77 -11.27
C ALA A 81 -3.63 2.58 -10.66
#